data_AF-A0A094HE74-F1
#
_entry.id   AF-A0A094HE74-F1
#
_cell.length_a   1.000
_cell.length_b   1.000
_cell.length_c   1.000
_cell.angle_alpha   90.00
_cell.angle_beta   90.00
_cell.angle_gamma   90.00
#
_symmetry.space_group_name_H-M   'P 1'
#
loop_
_entity.id
_entity.type
_entity.pdbx_description
1 polymer ?
#
loop_
_entity_poly.entity_id
_entity_poly.type
_entity_poly.pdbx_seq_one_letter_code
_entity_poly.pdbx_strand_id
1 'polypeptide(L)'
;MLSENQDNDFVAIAYKYDVTRRKLSGLNGGFTGVDYLHDVLEAWVGPEFAKIHQKHRILQEDNDGPHGTKTQNNPNALWKKRQGIECLWPWPAQSPDLSPIENVWRILKGRVRSRNAKSKAQLRQFILEEWDKITQEEINALILTMPDRIIS
;
A
#
# COMPACT_ATOMS: atom_id res chain seq x y z
N MET A 1 -35.25 -17.73 -2.42
CA MET A 1 -34.33 -18.31 -1.42
C MET A 1 -33.34 -19.18 -2.19
N LEU A 2 -32.22 -18.59 -2.61
CA LEU A 2 -31.05 -19.32 -3.10
C LEU A 2 -29.82 -18.54 -2.63
N SER A 3 -29.01 -19.30 -1.90
CA SER A 3 -27.70 -19.09 -1.26
C SER A 3 -26.93 -17.79 -1.53
N GLU A 4 -26.60 -17.12 -0.42
CA GLU A 4 -25.40 -16.31 -0.27
C GLU A 4 -24.16 -17.14 -0.63
N ASN A 5 -23.46 -16.77 -1.70
CA ASN A 5 -22.02 -16.99 -1.80
C ASN A 5 -21.38 -15.64 -1.49
N GLN A 6 -20.85 -15.51 -0.27
CA GLN A 6 -19.89 -14.47 0.08
C GLN A 6 -18.58 -14.81 -0.63
N ASP A 7 -18.41 -14.30 -1.85
CA ASP A 7 -17.11 -14.22 -2.48
C ASP A 7 -16.27 -13.18 -1.70
N ASN A 8 -15.53 -13.66 -0.70
CA ASN A 8 -14.49 -12.92 0.01
C ASN A 8 -13.25 -12.78 -0.88
N ASP A 9 -13.42 -12.21 -2.07
CA ASP A 9 -12.32 -11.91 -2.97
C ASP A 9 -11.68 -10.60 -2.53
N PHE A 10 -10.69 -10.69 -1.65
CA PHE A 10 -9.76 -9.59 -1.40
C PHE A 10 -8.94 -9.37 -2.68
N VAL A 11 -9.35 -8.39 -3.48
CA VAL A 11 -8.56 -7.93 -4.62
C VAL A 11 -7.57 -6.89 -4.12
N ALA A 12 -6.29 -7.25 -4.03
CA ALA A 12 -5.26 -6.23 -3.92
C ALA A 12 -4.91 -5.68 -5.29
N ILE A 13 -4.64 -4.39 -5.36
CA ILE A 13 -4.12 -3.77 -6.57
C ILE A 13 -2.82 -3.07 -6.20
N ALA A 14 -1.71 -3.49 -6.82
CA ALA A 14 -0.40 -2.88 -6.61
C ALA A 14 -0.11 -1.85 -7.70
N TYR A 15 0.41 -0.69 -7.32
CA TYR A 15 0.78 0.39 -8.24
C TYR A 15 2.26 0.71 -8.15
N LYS A 16 2.81 1.17 -9.27
CA LYS A 16 4.15 1.77 -9.34
C LYS A 16 4.04 3.28 -9.18
N TYR A 17 4.64 3.82 -8.13
CA TYR A 17 4.83 5.26 -7.99
C TYR A 17 6.28 5.64 -8.28
N ASP A 18 6.50 6.45 -9.32
CA ASP A 18 7.81 7.04 -9.59
C ASP A 18 7.99 8.31 -8.76
N VAL A 19 8.67 8.16 -7.63
CA VAL A 19 9.03 9.24 -6.71
C VAL A 19 9.91 10.32 -7.32
N THR A 20 10.42 10.14 -8.54
CA THR A 20 11.25 11.16 -9.21
C THR A 20 10.44 12.21 -9.96
N ARG A 21 9.10 12.05 -10.05
CA ARG A 21 8.22 12.94 -10.83
C ARG A 21 8.18 14.39 -10.36
N ARG A 22 8.50 14.69 -9.10
CA ARG A 22 8.64 16.07 -8.62
C ARG A 22 9.50 16.18 -7.36
N LYS A 23 9.92 17.41 -7.05
CA LYS A 23 10.65 17.72 -5.81
C LYS A 23 9.73 17.51 -4.60
N LEU A 24 10.15 16.64 -3.68
CA LEU A 24 9.44 16.37 -2.43
C LEU A 24 9.49 17.59 -1.51
N SER A 25 8.40 17.80 -0.76
CA SER A 25 8.18 19.05 0.00
C SER A 25 8.93 19.10 1.33
N GLY A 26 9.46 17.97 1.82
CA GLY A 26 10.14 17.89 3.11
C GLY A 26 11.58 18.41 3.09
N LEU A 27 12.11 18.66 4.29
CA LEU A 27 13.52 19.01 4.50
C LEU A 27 14.42 17.95 3.85
N ASN A 28 15.42 18.40 3.08
CA ASN A 28 16.33 17.55 2.31
C ASN A 28 15.64 16.62 1.28
N GLY A 29 14.42 16.95 0.84
CA GLY A 29 13.65 16.11 -0.06
C GLY A 29 12.99 14.92 0.64
N GLY A 30 12.71 15.03 1.94
CA GLY A 30 11.87 14.06 2.65
C GLY A 30 10.43 14.06 2.13
N PHE A 31 9.79 12.90 2.18
CA PHE A 31 8.38 12.74 1.82
C PHE A 31 7.49 13.19 2.99
N THR A 32 6.53 14.09 2.75
CA THR A 32 5.66 14.63 3.82
C THR A 32 4.20 14.18 3.68
N GLY A 33 3.37 14.51 4.67
CA GLY A 33 1.92 14.34 4.55
C GLY A 33 1.28 15.09 3.39
N VAL A 34 1.84 16.23 2.96
CA VAL A 34 1.36 16.95 1.77
C VAL A 34 1.71 16.17 0.50
N ASP A 35 2.92 15.60 0.45
CA ASP A 35 3.29 14.74 -0.67
C ASP A 35 2.41 13.49 -0.72
N TYR A 36 2.15 12.84 0.43
CA TYR A 36 1.23 11.71 0.50
C TYR A 36 -0.17 12.04 -0.03
N LEU A 37 -0.71 13.21 0.32
CA LEU A 37 -2.02 13.65 -0.15
C LEU A 37 -2.07 13.74 -1.67
N HIS A 38 -1.15 14.48 -2.27
CA HIS A 38 -1.19 14.76 -3.71
C HIS A 38 -0.72 13.57 -4.54
N ASP A 39 0.39 12.98 -4.14
CA ASP A 39 1.11 12.01 -4.95
C ASP A 39 0.58 10.59 -4.83
N VAL A 40 -0.07 10.26 -3.70
CA VAL A 40 -0.58 8.92 -3.42
C VAL A 40 -2.09 8.93 -3.35
N LEU A 41 -2.67 9.73 -2.46
CA LEU A 41 -4.11 9.71 -2.24
C LEU A 41 -4.88 10.26 -3.45
N GLU A 42 -4.61 11.49 -3.87
CA GLU A 42 -5.32 12.14 -4.98
C GLU A 42 -4.95 11.54 -6.34
N ALA A 43 -3.66 11.26 -6.57
CA ALA A 43 -3.20 10.77 -7.86
C ALA A 43 -3.56 9.31 -8.15
N TRP A 44 -3.63 8.44 -7.12
CA TRP A 44 -3.79 6.99 -7.32
C TRP A 44 -4.95 6.40 -6.54
N VAL A 45 -4.97 6.57 -5.21
CA VAL A 45 -6.00 5.92 -4.38
C VAL A 45 -7.40 6.40 -4.78
N GLY A 46 -7.60 7.71 -4.97
CA GLY A 46 -8.87 8.30 -5.35
C GLY A 46 -9.45 7.74 -6.65
N PRO A 47 -8.73 7.86 -7.79
CA PRO A 47 -9.18 7.32 -9.08
C PRO A 47 -9.47 5.81 -9.06
N GLU A 48 -8.71 5.04 -8.30
CA GLU A 48 -8.86 3.58 -8.25
C GLU A 48 -10.02 3.16 -7.36
N PHE A 49 -10.15 3.78 -6.19
CA PHE A 49 -11.29 3.55 -5.31
C PHE A 49 -12.60 4.05 -5.93
N ALA A 50 -12.56 5.05 -6.80
CA ALA A 50 -13.73 5.50 -7.56
C ALA A 50 -14.35 4.37 -8.42
N LYS A 51 -13.54 3.39 -8.87
CA LYS A 51 -13.99 2.21 -9.63
C LYS A 51 -14.63 1.14 -8.75
N ILE A 52 -14.35 1.17 -7.44
CA ILE A 52 -14.83 0.20 -6.46
C ILE A 52 -16.13 0.73 -5.84
N HIS A 53 -17.10 -0.17 -5.65
CA HIS A 53 -18.35 0.18 -4.97
C HIS A 53 -18.07 0.60 -3.52
N GLN A 54 -18.72 1.68 -3.06
CA GLN A 54 -18.36 2.38 -1.83
C GLN A 54 -18.27 1.47 -0.60
N LYS A 55 -19.16 0.47 -0.46
CA LYS A 55 -19.19 -0.45 0.68
C LYS A 55 -17.97 -1.38 0.78
N HIS A 56 -17.10 -1.41 -0.24
CA HIS A 56 -15.89 -2.24 -0.30
C HIS A 56 -14.60 -1.42 -0.31
N ARG A 57 -14.68 -0.11 -0.03
CA ARG A 57 -13.54 0.80 -0.05
C ARG A 57 -12.76 0.74 1.26
N ILE A 58 -12.01 -0.34 1.45
CA ILE A 58 -11.12 -0.52 2.61
C ILE A 58 -9.68 -0.24 2.18
N LEU A 59 -9.03 0.70 2.85
CA LEU A 59 -7.61 1.01 2.69
C LEU A 59 -6.84 0.52 3.92
N GLN A 60 -5.83 -0.32 3.72
CA GLN A 60 -4.86 -0.65 4.77
C GLN A 60 -3.60 0.19 4.58
N GLU A 61 -3.14 0.80 5.66
CA GLU A 61 -1.92 1.60 5.73
C GLU A 61 -1.29 1.41 7.13
N ASP A 62 0.01 1.66 7.26
CA ASP A 62 0.66 1.62 8.58
C ASP A 62 0.34 2.90 9.40
N ASN A 63 0.76 2.91 10.66
CA ASN A 63 0.45 3.99 11.60
C ASN A 63 1.41 5.20 11.47
N ASP A 64 2.02 5.44 10.30
CA ASP A 64 2.93 6.58 10.11
C ASP A 64 2.18 7.93 10.16
N GLY A 65 2.85 8.95 10.69
CA GLY A 65 2.31 10.29 10.93
C GLY A 65 1.65 10.94 9.69
N PRO A 66 2.25 10.86 8.49
CA PRO A 66 1.66 11.33 7.24
C PRO A 66 0.30 10.70 6.91
N HIS A 67 -0.02 9.49 7.38
CA HIS A 67 -1.29 8.83 7.07
C HIS A 67 -2.48 9.45 7.83
N GLY A 68 -2.21 10.25 8.86
CA GLY A 68 -3.24 10.95 9.63
C GLY A 68 -3.83 10.13 10.77
N THR A 69 -3.13 9.07 11.17
CA THR A 69 -3.51 8.19 12.27
C THR A 69 -3.47 8.84 13.65
N LYS A 70 -2.77 9.97 13.81
CA LYS A 70 -2.57 10.64 15.10
C LYS A 70 -3.62 11.69 15.46
N THR A 71 -4.31 12.29 14.47
CA THR A 71 -5.27 13.37 14.73
C THR A 71 -6.44 13.35 13.74
N GLN A 72 -7.67 13.53 14.25
CA GLN A 72 -8.88 13.59 13.41
C GLN A 72 -8.93 14.82 12.48
N ASN A 73 -8.09 15.83 12.76
CA ASN A 73 -7.93 17.03 11.94
C ASN A 73 -6.82 16.90 10.88
N ASN A 74 -6.19 15.73 10.75
CA ASN A 74 -5.18 15.53 9.73
C ASN A 74 -5.82 15.64 8.32
N PRO A 75 -5.26 16.45 7.40
CA PRO A 75 -5.79 16.63 6.04
C PRO A 75 -6.03 15.32 5.29
N ASN A 76 -5.18 14.32 5.51
CA ASN A 76 -5.20 13.03 4.80
C ASN A 76 -6.32 12.14 5.34
N ALA A 77 -6.51 12.11 6.67
CA ALA A 77 -7.65 11.46 7.29
C ALA A 77 -8.98 12.09 6.85
N LEU A 78 -9.04 13.43 6.83
CA LEU A 78 -10.21 14.18 6.36
C LEU A 78 -10.51 13.93 4.87
N TRP A 79 -9.48 13.85 4.04
CA TRP A 79 -9.63 13.53 2.62
C TRP A 79 -10.21 12.13 2.42
N LYS A 80 -9.66 11.10 3.08
CA LYS A 80 -10.17 9.71 2.99
C LYS A 80 -11.63 9.61 3.41
N LYS A 81 -12.00 10.29 4.50
CA LYS A 81 -13.40 10.40 4.95
C LYS A 81 -14.32 11.03 3.89
N ARG A 82 -13.89 12.12 3.24
CA ARG A 82 -14.68 12.75 2.15
C ARG A 82 -14.85 11.86 0.93
N GLN A 83 -13.88 10.99 0.64
CA GLN A 83 -13.94 10.02 -0.47
C GLN A 83 -14.74 8.75 -0.13
N GLY A 84 -15.25 8.63 1.11
CA GLY A 84 -15.91 7.43 1.59
C GLY A 84 -14.98 6.22 1.64
N ILE A 85 -13.70 6.46 1.93
CA ILE A 85 -12.68 5.41 2.11
C ILE A 85 -12.56 5.12 3.59
N GLU A 86 -12.81 3.87 3.96
CA GLU A 86 -12.60 3.37 5.31
C GLU A 86 -11.15 2.88 5.45
N CYS A 87 -10.46 3.33 6.49
CA CYS A 87 -9.15 2.76 6.82
C CYS A 87 -9.35 1.52 7.68
N LEU A 88 -8.59 0.46 7.43
CA LEU A 88 -8.65 -0.76 8.22
C LEU A 88 -8.17 -0.48 9.67
N TRP A 89 -9.12 -0.38 10.61
CA TRP A 89 -8.88 -0.16 12.03
C TRP A 89 -9.55 -1.25 12.89
N PRO A 90 -8.98 -1.62 14.06
CA PRO A 90 -7.72 -1.14 14.61
C PRO A 90 -6.50 -1.86 14.01
N TRP A 91 -5.50 -1.09 13.56
CA TRP A 91 -4.18 -1.66 13.22
C TRP A 91 -3.23 -1.52 14.41
N PRO A 92 -2.65 -2.61 14.94
CA PRO A 92 -1.71 -2.51 16.04
C PRO A 92 -0.46 -1.72 15.62
N ALA A 93 -0.04 -0.78 16.46
CA ALA A 93 1.17 -0.02 16.23
C ALA A 93 2.37 -0.97 16.13
N GLN A 94 3.32 -0.67 15.24
CA GLN A 94 4.57 -1.42 15.09
C GLN A 94 4.40 -2.92 14.79
N SER A 95 3.34 -3.30 14.06
CA SER A 95 3.12 -4.68 13.61
C SER A 95 3.38 -4.83 12.11
N PRO A 96 4.65 -4.77 11.66
CA PRO A 96 5.01 -5.00 10.26
C PRO A 96 4.61 -6.42 9.82
N ASP A 97 4.61 -7.39 10.73
CA ASP A 97 4.25 -8.79 10.46
C ASP A 97 2.80 -8.95 9.97
N LEU A 98 1.95 -7.99 10.33
CA LEU A 98 0.56 -7.95 9.92
C LEU A 98 0.35 -7.21 8.60
N SER A 99 1.33 -6.47 8.08
CA SER A 99 1.09 -5.64 6.88
C SER A 99 1.23 -6.46 5.60
N PRO A 100 0.19 -6.62 4.77
CA PRO A 100 0.28 -7.42 3.54
C PRO A 100 1.39 -6.92 2.60
N ILE A 101 1.67 -5.61 2.60
CA ILE A 101 2.74 -5.02 1.78
C ILE A 101 4.15 -5.48 2.20
N GLU A 102 4.37 -5.81 3.48
CA GLU A 102 5.68 -6.31 3.96
C GLU A 102 6.02 -7.66 3.34
N ASN A 103 5.01 -8.47 3.03
CA ASN A 103 5.21 -9.72 2.31
C ASN A 103 5.69 -9.49 0.88
N VAL A 104 5.08 -8.52 0.18
CA VAL A 104 5.49 -8.12 -1.17
C VAL A 104 6.92 -7.57 -1.13
N TRP A 105 7.24 -6.71 -0.14
CA TRP A 105 8.59 -6.20 0.07
C TRP A 105 9.61 -7.31 0.36
N ARG A 106 9.24 -8.33 1.13
CA ARG A 106 10.14 -9.47 1.42
C ARG A 106 10.50 -10.23 0.15
N ILE A 107 9.53 -10.52 -0.72
CA ILE A 107 9.81 -11.17 -2.01
C ILE A 107 10.69 -10.29 -2.88
N LEU A 108 10.35 -9.00 -3.02
CA LEU A 108 11.12 -8.05 -3.82
C LEU A 108 12.57 -7.96 -3.33
N LYS A 109 12.79 -7.79 -2.02
CA LYS A 109 14.13 -7.75 -1.40
C LYS A 109 14.91 -9.02 -1.70
N GLY A 110 14.26 -10.19 -1.61
CA GLY A 110 14.88 -11.48 -1.95
C GLY A 110 15.32 -11.57 -3.41
N ARG A 111 14.43 -11.24 -4.35
CA ARG A 111 14.71 -11.25 -5.80
C ARG A 111 15.79 -10.24 -6.20
N VAL A 112 15.76 -9.03 -5.63
CA VAL A 112 16.78 -8.01 -5.92
C VAL A 112 18.14 -8.41 -5.33
N ARG A 113 18.16 -9.00 -4.13
CA ARG A 113 19.39 -9.48 -3.49
C ARG A 113 20.06 -10.60 -4.29
N SER A 114 19.29 -11.53 -4.87
CA SER A 114 19.85 -12.62 -5.67
C SER A 114 20.55 -12.14 -6.94
N ARG A 115 20.16 -10.96 -7.47
CA ARG A 115 20.80 -10.33 -8.63
C ARG A 115 22.11 -9.61 -8.34
N ASN A 116 22.47 -9.44 -7.07
CA ASN A 116 23.79 -8.96 -6.63
C ASN A 116 24.24 -7.63 -7.30
N ALA A 117 23.38 -6.61 -7.26
CA ALA A 117 23.67 -5.29 -7.83
C ALA A 117 25.00 -4.70 -7.33
N LYS A 118 25.78 -4.09 -8.23
CA LYS A 118 27.10 -3.50 -7.93
C LYS A 118 27.10 -1.98 -7.88
N SER A 119 25.97 -1.35 -8.21
CA SER A 119 25.81 0.10 -8.15
C SER A 119 24.39 0.50 -7.78
N LYS A 120 24.20 1.76 -7.35
CA LYS A 120 22.87 2.32 -7.09
C LYS A 120 21.99 2.35 -8.34
N ALA A 121 22.59 2.53 -9.52
CA ALA A 121 21.86 2.51 -10.79
C ALA A 121 21.33 1.10 -11.10
N GLN A 122 22.19 0.08 -10.95
CA GLN A 122 21.77 -1.32 -11.11
C GLN A 122 20.73 -1.72 -10.07
N LEU A 123 20.88 -1.29 -8.82
CA LEU A 123 19.90 -1.57 -7.77
C LEU A 123 18.51 -1.02 -8.14
N ARG A 124 18.44 0.24 -8.60
CA ARG A 124 17.17 0.84 -9.07
C ARG A 124 16.58 0.07 -10.23
N GLN A 125 17.40 -0.27 -11.23
CA GLN A 125 16.96 -1.03 -12.39
C GLN A 125 16.38 -2.39 -11.97
N PHE A 126 17.07 -3.11 -11.08
CA PHE A 126 16.63 -4.42 -10.61
C PHE A 126 15.35 -4.33 -9.79
N ILE A 127 15.20 -3.29 -8.97
CA ILE A 127 13.94 -3.06 -8.23
C ILE A 127 12.77 -2.91 -9.20
N LEU A 128 12.92 -2.10 -10.26
CA LEU A 128 11.85 -1.89 -11.26
C LEU A 128 11.53 -3.17 -12.01
N GLU A 129 12.55 -3.89 -12.49
CA GLU A 129 12.37 -5.14 -13.23
C GLU A 129 11.80 -6.27 -12.37
N GLU A 130 12.23 -6.42 -11.13
CA GLU A 130 11.70 -7.46 -10.24
C GLU A 130 10.29 -7.13 -9.75
N TRP A 131 9.97 -5.84 -9.58
CA TRP A 131 8.61 -5.41 -9.29
C TRP A 131 7.65 -5.73 -10.44
N ASP A 132 8.05 -5.51 -11.70
CA ASP A 132 7.25 -5.89 -12.88
C ASP A 132 6.95 -7.39 -12.98
N LYS A 133 7.79 -8.22 -12.37
CA LYS A 133 7.63 -9.67 -12.36
C LYS A 133 6.79 -10.17 -11.19
N ILE A 134 6.39 -9.30 -10.25
CA ILE A 134 5.48 -9.71 -9.17
C ILE A 134 4.08 -9.77 -9.78
N THR A 135 3.55 -10.98 -9.88
CA THR A 135 2.23 -11.22 -10.47
C THR A 135 1.12 -10.93 -9.47
N GLN A 136 -0.09 -10.69 -9.97
CA GLN A 136 -1.26 -10.51 -9.12
C GLN A 136 -1.58 -11.79 -8.33
N GLU A 137 -1.33 -12.95 -8.92
CA GLU A 137 -1.48 -14.26 -8.30
C GLU A 137 -0.56 -14.40 -7.08
N GLU A 138 0.70 -13.96 -7.19
CA GLU A 138 1.63 -13.95 -6.05
C GLU A 138 1.18 -13.00 -4.94
N ILE A 139 0.66 -11.81 -5.30
CA ILE A 139 0.12 -10.86 -4.33
C ILE A 139 -1.10 -11.46 -3.60
N ASN A 140 -2.04 -12.05 -4.34
CA ASN A 140 -3.22 -12.68 -3.78
C ASN A 140 -2.84 -13.85 -2.85
N ALA A 141 -1.89 -14.70 -3.26
CA ALA A 141 -1.40 -15.80 -2.44
C ALA A 141 -0.81 -15.29 -1.11
N LEU A 142 -0.08 -14.16 -1.12
CA LEU A 142 0.43 -13.55 0.11
C LEU A 142 -0.67 -13.03 1.03
N ILE A 143 -1.71 -12.41 0.47
CA ILE A 143 -2.85 -11.88 1.23
C ILE A 143 -3.65 -12.99 1.88
N LEU A 144 -3.82 -14.11 1.19
CA LEU A 144 -4.49 -15.29 1.73
C LEU A 144 -3.76 -15.90 2.93
N THR A 145 -2.46 -15.62 3.14
CA THR A 145 -1.73 -16.02 4.36
C THR A 145 -1.96 -15.11 5.57
N MET A 146 -2.66 -13.99 5.40
CA MET A 146 -2.86 -13.02 6.47
C MET A 146 -3.71 -13.53 7.64
N PRO A 147 -4.83 -14.26 7.43
CA PRO A 147 -5.63 -14.80 8.52
C PRO A 147 -4.83 -15.68 9.49
N ASP A 148 -3.90 -16.50 8.98
CA ASP A 148 -3.06 -17.39 9.80
C ASP A 148 -2.17 -16.64 10.80
N ARG A 149 -1.86 -15.37 10.53
CA ARG A 149 -1.01 -14.51 11.38
C ARG A 149 -1.77 -13.75 12.46
N ILE A 150 -3.10 -13.68 12.31
CA ILE A 150 -3.97 -12.99 13.26
C ILE A 150 -4.44 -13.98 14.34
N ILE A 151 -4.43 -15.28 14.04
CA ILE A 151 -4.94 -16.35 14.92
C ILE A 151 -3.81 -17.02 15.74
N SER A 152 -2.53 -16.77 15.43
CA SER A 152 -1.38 -17.29 16.19
C SER A 152 -1.10 -16.50 17.47
#